data_AF-A0A7Y6ZUZ7-F1
#
_entry.id   AF-A0A7Y6ZUZ7-F1
#
_cell.length_a   1.000
_cell.length_b   1.000
_cell.length_c   1.000
_cell.angle_alpha   90.00
_cell.angle_beta   90.00
_cell.angle_gamma   90.00
#
_symmetry.space_group_name_H-M   'P 1'
#
loop_
_entity.id
_entity.type
_entity.pdbx_description
1 polymer ?
#
loop_
_entity_poly.entity_id
_entity_poly.type
_entity_poly.pdbx_seq_one_letter_code
_entity_poly.pdbx_strand_id
1 'polypeptide(L)'
;MFSKVKLTKVLSIGWICSAVFTVSATSDRPETHLHFDKHAQRATVTIDYSVLNQLLHAGVLNMGRSTRKYADKATPLTGTRMRQPTDGATENEANRFFYEKLAQEQEKILRLRKELEAIPTLTPMHLLTKEQQLAYWLNLYNVTVINEIAKLYPVESFRDLLEDENSFFQQKLLNVEGVKLSLNDIHYDIIPALYPKEPLVIYGLYQGYKGSPNIRKKAYTGKNVFKNLKDNAQEFINSNRGTQFNGSSNTVRVSKYYQRNAMFFPDFQEDLKSHLITYADPYTRSNIAHNDALVTNVKNFRIADIYGTYRNHEGSVATSATQHRSDKSYAQLLKMRELMRIRAINFGGEGNVTVTDLESPEESND
;
A
#
# COMPACT_ATOMS: atom_id res chain seq x y z
N MET A 1 27.19 21.59 -74.38
CA MET A 1 28.11 21.64 -73.22
C MET A 1 27.26 21.46 -71.96
N PHE A 2 27.00 20.20 -71.60
CA PHE A 2 26.11 19.84 -70.49
C PHE A 2 26.93 19.80 -69.19
N SER A 3 26.59 20.69 -68.25
CA SER A 3 27.21 20.79 -66.93
C SER A 3 26.51 19.85 -65.93
N LYS A 4 27.33 19.19 -65.11
CA LYS A 4 26.99 18.12 -64.18
C LYS A 4 26.33 18.64 -62.89
N VAL A 5 25.23 17.99 -62.54
CA VAL A 5 24.78 17.51 -61.21
C VAL A 5 25.53 18.00 -59.96
N LYS A 6 24.77 18.52 -58.98
CA LYS A 6 24.85 18.11 -57.56
C LYS A 6 23.54 18.43 -56.82
N LEU A 7 22.76 17.39 -56.57
CA LEU A 7 21.56 17.37 -55.73
C LEU A 7 21.99 17.38 -54.26
N THR A 8 21.77 18.47 -53.54
CA THR A 8 21.98 18.54 -52.08
C THR A 8 20.73 18.06 -51.36
N LYS A 9 20.86 16.90 -50.69
CA LYS A 9 19.89 16.38 -49.71
C LYS A 9 19.77 17.38 -48.54
N VAL A 10 18.60 17.97 -48.36
CA VAL A 10 18.21 18.60 -47.10
C VAL A 10 17.46 17.55 -46.29
N LEU A 11 18.09 17.03 -45.23
CA LEU A 11 17.45 16.22 -44.22
C LEU A 11 16.55 17.14 -43.38
N SER A 12 15.24 17.11 -43.64
CA SER A 12 14.24 17.64 -42.70
C SER A 12 14.08 16.65 -41.54
N ILE A 13 14.52 17.07 -40.36
CA ILE A 13 14.40 16.34 -39.10
C ILE A 13 12.90 16.17 -38.80
N GLY A 14 12.47 14.91 -38.86
CA GLY A 14 11.10 14.51 -38.55
C GLY A 14 10.77 14.82 -37.10
N TRP A 15 9.68 15.55 -36.91
CA TRP A 15 9.00 15.69 -35.63
C TRP A 15 8.54 14.31 -35.18
N ILE A 16 9.15 13.79 -34.11
CA ILE A 16 8.67 12.60 -33.42
C ILE A 16 7.40 13.02 -32.68
N CYS A 17 6.24 12.78 -33.30
CA CYS A 17 4.95 12.80 -32.62
C CYS A 17 5.01 11.78 -31.48
N SER A 18 5.18 12.26 -30.26
CA SER A 18 4.90 11.50 -29.04
C SER A 18 3.44 11.07 -29.10
N ALA A 19 3.20 9.80 -29.40
CA ALA A 19 1.89 9.19 -29.32
C ALA A 19 1.39 9.33 -27.88
N VAL A 20 0.41 10.20 -27.68
CA VAL A 20 -0.40 10.23 -26.47
C VAL A 20 -1.18 8.92 -26.46
N PHE A 21 -0.73 7.97 -25.66
CA PHE A 21 -1.56 6.80 -25.32
C PHE A 21 -2.71 7.32 -24.46
N THR A 22 -3.82 7.69 -25.09
CA THR A 22 -5.11 7.78 -24.42
C THR A 22 -5.52 6.35 -24.06
N VAL A 23 -5.20 5.94 -22.84
CA VAL A 23 -5.83 4.75 -22.24
C VAL A 23 -7.27 5.15 -21.94
N SER A 24 -8.16 4.98 -22.91
CA SER A 24 -9.60 4.87 -22.63
C SER A 24 -9.82 3.54 -21.92
N ALA A 25 -9.63 3.54 -20.60
CA ALA A 25 -10.07 2.46 -19.73
C ALA A 25 -11.58 2.58 -19.47
N THR A 26 -12.39 2.44 -20.51
CA THR A 26 -13.76 1.96 -20.34
C THR A 26 -13.71 0.45 -20.54
N SER A 27 -13.04 -0.24 -19.61
CA SER A 27 -13.33 -1.66 -19.41
C SER A 27 -14.73 -1.70 -18.82
N ASP A 28 -15.61 -2.42 -19.50
CA ASP A 28 -16.98 -2.78 -19.12
C ASP A 28 -16.97 -3.56 -17.79
N ARG A 29 -16.59 -2.89 -16.70
CA ARG A 29 -16.60 -3.43 -15.36
C ARG A 29 -18.05 -3.35 -14.89
N PRO A 30 -18.64 -4.45 -14.41
CA PRO A 30 -19.95 -4.39 -13.80
C PRO A 30 -19.93 -3.29 -12.74
N GLU A 31 -20.91 -2.39 -12.74
CA GLU A 31 -21.03 -1.26 -11.80
C GLU A 31 -21.35 -1.77 -10.39
N THR A 32 -20.44 -2.55 -9.79
CA THR A 32 -20.66 -3.23 -8.51
C THR A 32 -20.84 -2.25 -7.37
N HIS A 33 -20.27 -1.06 -7.51
CA HIS A 33 -20.41 0.05 -6.57
C HIS A 33 -21.87 0.49 -6.36
N LEU A 34 -22.76 0.34 -7.36
CA LEU A 34 -24.17 0.76 -7.23
C LEU A 34 -24.92 0.01 -6.12
N HIS A 35 -24.48 -1.21 -5.79
CA HIS A 35 -25.05 -1.98 -4.68
C HIS A 35 -24.78 -1.31 -3.31
N PHE A 36 -23.70 -0.51 -3.20
CA PHE A 36 -23.16 -0.02 -1.94
C PHE A 36 -23.23 1.51 -1.77
N ASP A 37 -23.93 2.24 -2.66
CA ASP A 37 -23.94 3.71 -2.66
C ASP A 37 -24.78 4.35 -1.53
N LYS A 38 -25.77 3.62 -1.03
CA LYS A 38 -26.61 4.10 0.07
C LYS A 38 -25.85 4.08 1.39
N HIS A 39 -26.04 5.11 2.21
CA HIS A 39 -25.39 5.28 3.50
C HIS A 39 -26.31 6.05 4.46
N ALA A 40 -26.10 5.85 5.76
CA ALA A 40 -26.80 6.58 6.81
C ALA A 40 -26.19 7.98 7.01
N GLN A 41 -27.03 8.96 7.35
CA GLN A 41 -26.58 10.33 7.66
C GLN A 41 -25.98 10.44 9.06
N ARG A 42 -26.40 9.57 9.99
CA ARG A 42 -25.91 9.52 11.37
C ARG A 42 -25.59 8.07 11.72
N ALA A 43 -24.54 7.88 12.51
CA ALA A 43 -24.17 6.55 12.99
C ALA A 43 -25.18 6.10 14.04
N THR A 44 -25.87 5.00 13.77
CA THR A 44 -26.75 4.30 14.72
C THR A 44 -26.12 3.00 15.23
N VAL A 45 -25.11 2.50 14.52
CA VAL A 45 -24.41 1.24 14.79
C VAL A 45 -22.90 1.47 14.72
N THR A 46 -22.11 0.63 15.39
CA THR A 46 -20.64 0.64 15.27
C THR A 46 -20.07 -0.77 15.16
N ILE A 47 -19.08 -0.92 14.30
CA ILE A 47 -18.33 -2.17 14.12
C ILE A 47 -17.14 -2.18 15.09
N ASP A 48 -17.02 -3.23 15.90
CA ASP A 48 -15.88 -3.47 16.80
C ASP A 48 -14.75 -4.22 16.10
N TYR A 49 -13.68 -3.51 15.77
CA TYR A 49 -12.47 -4.07 15.18
C TYR A 49 -11.42 -4.52 16.21
N SER A 50 -11.79 -4.85 17.44
CA SER A 50 -10.88 -5.25 18.52
C SER A 50 -9.93 -6.40 18.12
N VAL A 51 -10.45 -7.45 17.50
CA VAL A 51 -9.66 -8.61 17.03
C VAL A 51 -8.67 -8.20 15.94
N LEU A 52 -9.12 -7.39 14.98
CA LEU A 52 -8.25 -6.84 13.94
C LEU A 52 -7.16 -5.93 14.53
N ASN A 53 -7.49 -5.13 15.55
CA ASN A 53 -6.51 -4.33 16.27
C ASN A 53 -5.42 -5.20 16.92
N GLN A 54 -5.78 -6.36 17.47
CA GLN A 54 -4.80 -7.30 18.04
C GLN A 54 -3.87 -7.85 16.96
N LEU A 55 -4.43 -8.30 15.82
CA LEU A 55 -3.64 -8.78 14.67
C LEU A 55 -2.67 -7.70 14.18
N LEU A 56 -3.15 -6.49 13.93
CA LEU A 56 -2.34 -5.38 13.43
C LEU A 56 -1.29 -4.93 14.46
N HIS A 57 -1.63 -4.93 15.74
CA HIS A 57 -0.68 -4.60 16.81
C HIS A 57 0.45 -5.62 16.91
N ALA A 58 0.11 -6.91 16.78
CA ALA A 58 1.07 -8.01 16.84
C ALA A 58 1.92 -8.12 15.55
N GLY A 59 1.32 -7.90 14.39
CA GLY A 59 1.95 -8.11 13.08
C GLY A 59 2.73 -6.90 12.55
N VAL A 60 2.37 -5.66 12.93
CA VAL A 60 2.98 -4.45 12.36
C VAL A 60 4.17 -3.94 13.19
N LEU A 61 5.34 -3.97 12.56
CA LEU A 61 6.56 -3.34 13.04
C LEU A 61 6.71 -1.93 12.45
N ASN A 62 6.44 -0.91 13.26
CA ASN A 62 6.64 0.49 12.86
C ASN A 62 8.14 0.82 12.83
N MET A 63 8.63 1.28 11.68
CA MET A 63 10.03 1.68 11.47
C MET A 63 10.29 3.17 11.77
N GLY A 64 9.26 3.95 12.08
CA GLY A 64 9.32 5.38 12.31
C GLY A 64 9.05 6.18 11.03
N ARG A 65 9.01 7.51 11.17
CA ARG A 65 8.97 8.42 10.01
C ARG A 65 10.30 8.38 9.27
N SER A 66 10.26 8.59 7.96
CA SER A 66 11.46 8.67 7.14
C SER A 66 12.41 9.75 7.64
N THR A 67 13.70 9.41 7.71
CA THR A 67 14.79 10.37 7.88
C THR A 67 15.43 10.74 6.54
N ARG A 68 14.91 10.18 5.45
CA ARG A 68 15.41 10.24 4.07
C ARG A 68 16.87 9.78 3.89
N LYS A 69 17.48 9.21 4.93
CA LYS A 69 18.83 8.63 4.90
C LYS A 69 18.83 7.33 4.11
N TYR A 70 19.84 7.21 3.26
CA TYR A 70 20.07 5.99 2.50
C TYR A 70 20.63 4.92 3.43
N ALA A 71 20.20 3.68 3.25
CA ALA A 71 20.79 2.52 3.88
C ALA A 71 22.22 2.32 3.37
N ASP A 72 23.09 1.88 4.26
CA ASP A 72 24.45 1.52 3.92
C ASP A 72 24.47 0.33 2.95
N LYS A 73 25.43 0.33 2.03
CA LYS A 73 25.56 -0.73 1.03
C LYS A 73 25.98 -2.02 1.73
N ALA A 74 25.24 -3.10 1.52
CA ALA A 74 25.56 -4.41 2.08
C ALA A 74 26.99 -4.85 1.73
N THR A 75 27.77 -5.24 2.73
CA THR A 75 29.12 -5.79 2.52
C THR A 75 29.01 -7.28 2.22
N PRO A 76 29.73 -7.80 1.21
CA PRO A 76 29.68 -9.22 0.88
C PRO A 76 30.23 -10.08 2.02
N LEU A 77 29.73 -11.31 2.15
CA LEU A 77 30.38 -12.31 3.01
C LEU A 77 31.72 -12.71 2.40
N THR A 78 32.74 -12.82 3.25
CA THR A 78 34.15 -13.06 2.90
C THR A 78 34.30 -14.11 1.79
N GLY A 79 35.03 -13.76 0.73
CA GLY A 79 35.38 -14.68 -0.37
C GLY A 79 34.50 -14.60 -1.62
N THR A 80 33.34 -13.92 -1.59
CA THR A 80 32.53 -13.68 -2.80
C THR A 80 32.37 -12.18 -3.09
N ARG A 81 32.35 -11.78 -4.37
CA ARG A 81 31.96 -10.41 -4.78
C ARG A 81 30.45 -10.23 -4.92
N MET A 82 29.66 -11.25 -4.56
CA MET A 82 28.21 -11.22 -4.68
C MET A 82 27.61 -10.33 -3.59
N ARG A 83 26.82 -9.35 -4.01
CA ARG A 83 26.05 -8.49 -3.13
C ARG A 83 24.58 -8.67 -3.45
N GLN A 84 23.77 -8.77 -2.40
CA GLN A 84 22.32 -8.73 -2.58
C GLN A 84 21.94 -7.31 -3.04
N PRO A 85 21.26 -7.15 -4.18
CA PRO A 85 20.76 -5.84 -4.55
C PRO A 85 19.77 -5.41 -3.47
N THR A 86 19.87 -4.19 -2.95
CA THR A 86 18.87 -3.58 -2.07
C THR A 86 18.64 -2.14 -2.56
N ASP A 87 17.43 -1.63 -2.40
CA ASP A 87 17.15 -0.23 -2.69
C ASP A 87 17.60 0.62 -1.51
N GLY A 88 18.81 1.17 -1.59
CA GLY A 88 19.38 1.96 -0.50
C GLY A 88 18.52 3.15 -0.09
N ALA A 89 17.72 3.73 -0.98
CA ALA A 89 16.89 4.89 -0.64
C ALA A 89 15.70 4.52 0.27
N THR A 90 15.15 3.32 0.09
CA THR A 90 13.88 2.91 0.71
C THR A 90 13.98 1.74 1.67
N GLU A 91 15.13 1.06 1.76
CA GLU A 91 15.29 -0.14 2.59
C GLU A 91 15.03 0.14 4.08
N ASN A 92 15.46 1.29 4.60
CA ASN A 92 15.27 1.67 6.00
C ASN A 92 13.91 2.36 6.28
N GLU A 93 13.05 2.45 5.27
CA GLU A 93 11.72 3.05 5.34
C GLU A 93 10.63 1.98 5.26
N ALA A 94 9.36 2.41 5.33
CA ALA A 94 8.18 1.56 5.44
C ALA A 94 8.11 0.74 6.73
N ASN A 95 6.90 0.52 7.21
CA ASN A 95 6.70 -0.50 8.24
C ASN A 95 6.92 -1.90 7.67
N ARG A 96 7.12 -2.87 8.57
CA ARG A 96 7.17 -4.30 8.22
C ARG A 96 6.01 -5.04 8.82
N PHE A 97 5.60 -6.12 8.16
CA PHE A 97 4.61 -7.03 8.64
C PHE A 97 5.21 -8.43 8.87
N PHE A 98 4.86 -9.09 9.96
CA PHE A 98 5.41 -10.39 10.36
C PHE A 98 4.65 -11.56 9.72
N TYR A 99 4.87 -11.79 8.43
CA TYR A 99 4.18 -12.82 7.65
C TYR A 99 4.58 -14.25 8.02
N GLU A 100 5.79 -14.46 8.52
CA GLU A 100 6.38 -15.77 8.79
C GLU A 100 5.57 -16.56 9.82
N LYS A 101 5.09 -15.85 10.84
CA LYS A 101 4.23 -16.45 11.86
C LYS A 101 2.78 -16.57 11.39
N LEU A 102 2.29 -15.62 10.60
CA LEU A 102 0.93 -15.74 10.05
C LEU A 102 0.79 -16.90 9.05
N ALA A 103 1.84 -17.21 8.29
CA ALA A 103 1.85 -18.38 7.42
C ALA A 103 1.63 -19.69 8.21
N GLN A 104 2.07 -19.74 9.47
CA GLN A 104 1.83 -20.88 10.38
C GLN A 104 0.44 -20.84 11.03
N GLU A 105 -0.14 -19.65 11.19
CA GLU A 105 -1.45 -19.41 11.81
C GLU A 105 -2.52 -19.01 10.78
N GLN A 106 -2.42 -19.55 9.55
CA GLN A 106 -3.24 -19.16 8.40
C GLN A 106 -4.75 -19.27 8.69
N GLU A 107 -5.18 -20.23 9.51
CA GLU A 107 -6.58 -20.42 9.88
C GLU A 107 -7.15 -19.23 10.67
N LYS A 108 -6.35 -18.60 11.53
CA LYS A 108 -6.80 -17.46 12.35
C LYS A 108 -7.09 -16.23 11.49
N ILE A 109 -6.19 -15.92 10.54
CA ILE A 109 -6.40 -14.78 9.64
C ILE A 109 -7.52 -15.05 8.65
N LEU A 110 -7.67 -16.30 8.18
CA LEU A 110 -8.79 -16.68 7.33
C LEU A 110 -10.13 -16.53 8.06
N ARG A 111 -10.21 -16.93 9.34
CA ARG A 111 -11.39 -16.74 10.19
C ARG A 111 -11.75 -15.26 10.33
N LEU A 112 -10.79 -14.41 10.70
CA LEU A 112 -11.01 -12.97 10.83
C LEU A 112 -11.50 -12.35 9.51
N ARG A 113 -10.93 -12.76 8.38
CA ARG A 113 -11.37 -12.30 7.06
C ARG A 113 -12.84 -12.69 6.81
N LYS A 114 -13.23 -13.93 7.10
CA LYS A 114 -14.61 -14.41 6.96
C LYS A 114 -15.58 -13.70 7.90
N GLU A 115 -15.16 -13.36 9.12
CA GLU A 115 -15.97 -12.56 10.04
C GLU A 115 -16.23 -11.17 9.47
N LEU A 116 -15.20 -10.47 8.97
CA LEU A 116 -15.36 -9.17 8.31
C LEU A 116 -16.26 -9.24 7.06
N GLU A 117 -16.12 -10.30 6.28
CA GLU A 117 -16.95 -10.58 5.10
C GLU A 117 -18.44 -10.73 5.48
N ALA A 118 -18.73 -11.33 6.65
CA ALA A 118 -20.10 -11.59 7.11
C ALA A 118 -20.81 -10.37 7.75
N ILE A 119 -20.09 -9.32 8.15
CA ILE A 119 -20.67 -8.13 8.81
C ILE A 119 -21.85 -7.52 8.04
N PRO A 120 -21.71 -7.19 6.74
CA PRO A 120 -22.82 -6.65 5.95
C PRO A 120 -24.11 -7.47 6.00
N THR A 121 -24.02 -8.80 6.17
CA THR A 121 -25.19 -9.67 6.31
C THR A 121 -25.95 -9.42 7.62
N LEU A 122 -25.25 -9.04 8.69
CA LEU A 122 -25.82 -8.72 10.00
C LEU A 122 -26.22 -7.24 10.09
N THR A 123 -25.42 -6.36 9.48
CA THR A 123 -25.62 -4.92 9.48
C THR A 123 -25.47 -4.41 8.05
N PRO A 124 -26.59 -4.29 7.31
CA PRO A 124 -26.57 -3.86 5.93
C PRO A 124 -25.79 -2.56 5.72
N MET A 125 -25.07 -2.48 4.60
CA MET A 125 -24.15 -1.36 4.34
C MET A 125 -24.82 0.02 4.41
N HIS A 126 -26.09 0.12 4.02
CA HIS A 126 -26.85 1.37 4.02
C HIS A 126 -27.14 1.94 5.42
N LEU A 127 -26.96 1.17 6.50
CA LEU A 127 -27.07 1.64 7.88
C LEU A 127 -25.78 2.29 8.40
N LEU A 128 -24.67 2.11 7.70
CA LEU A 128 -23.38 2.70 8.06
C LEU A 128 -23.25 4.10 7.46
N THR A 129 -22.59 5.01 8.18
CA THR A 129 -22.19 6.30 7.59
C THR A 129 -21.10 6.11 6.54
N LYS A 130 -20.87 7.12 5.69
CA LYS A 130 -19.79 7.09 4.69
C LYS A 130 -18.43 6.75 5.32
N GLU A 131 -18.09 7.34 6.45
CA GLU A 131 -16.83 7.08 7.13
C GLU A 131 -16.72 5.63 7.63
N GLN A 132 -17.84 5.06 8.08
CA GLN A 132 -17.90 3.68 8.55
C GLN A 132 -17.78 2.70 7.38
N GLN A 133 -18.44 2.98 6.25
CA GLN A 133 -18.27 2.21 5.02
C GLN A 133 -16.83 2.26 4.51
N LEU A 134 -16.22 3.44 4.46
CA LEU A 134 -14.80 3.57 4.07
C LEU A 134 -13.89 2.77 4.99
N ALA A 135 -14.10 2.88 6.31
CA ALA A 135 -13.34 2.10 7.29
C ALA A 135 -13.51 0.59 7.07
N TYR A 136 -14.73 0.14 6.81
CA TYR A 136 -15.04 -1.25 6.48
C TYR A 136 -14.27 -1.73 5.25
N TRP A 137 -14.39 -1.02 4.12
CA TRP A 137 -13.74 -1.40 2.86
C TRP A 137 -12.22 -1.45 2.99
N LEU A 138 -11.61 -0.45 3.64
CA LEU A 138 -10.17 -0.43 3.87
C LEU A 138 -9.70 -1.58 4.77
N ASN A 139 -10.44 -1.89 5.83
CA ASN A 139 -10.11 -3.00 6.73
C ASN A 139 -10.25 -4.35 6.03
N LEU A 140 -11.36 -4.59 5.33
CA LEU A 140 -11.61 -5.84 4.59
C LEU A 140 -10.55 -6.05 3.51
N TYR A 141 -10.25 -5.01 2.73
CA TYR A 141 -9.20 -5.03 1.72
C TYR A 141 -7.85 -5.39 2.34
N ASN A 142 -7.43 -4.66 3.39
CA ASN A 142 -6.11 -4.85 4.01
C ASN A 142 -5.96 -6.24 4.64
N VAL A 143 -6.99 -6.75 5.34
CA VAL A 143 -6.96 -8.10 5.92
C VAL A 143 -6.87 -9.17 4.83
N THR A 144 -7.61 -8.99 3.73
CA THR A 144 -7.58 -9.93 2.61
C THR A 144 -6.21 -9.93 1.93
N VAL A 145 -5.57 -8.76 1.74
CA VAL A 145 -4.19 -8.67 1.25
C VAL A 145 -3.24 -9.42 2.18
N ILE A 146 -3.29 -9.19 3.50
CA ILE A 146 -2.41 -9.89 4.46
C ILE A 146 -2.65 -11.41 4.39
N ASN A 147 -3.90 -11.85 4.30
CA ASN A 147 -4.29 -13.26 4.21
C ASN A 147 -3.68 -13.94 2.98
N GLU A 148 -3.78 -13.33 1.80
CA GLU A 148 -3.25 -13.91 0.57
C GLU A 148 -1.71 -13.89 0.52
N ILE A 149 -1.08 -12.82 1.03
CA ILE A 149 0.39 -12.77 1.14
C ILE A 149 0.90 -13.87 2.07
N ALA A 150 0.22 -14.12 3.20
CA ALA A 150 0.58 -15.18 4.12
C ALA A 150 0.51 -16.58 3.46
N LYS A 151 -0.47 -16.83 2.57
CA LYS A 151 -0.57 -18.09 1.80
C LYS A 151 0.56 -18.26 0.78
N LEU A 152 0.96 -17.17 0.13
CA LEU A 152 2.00 -17.16 -0.89
C LEU A 152 3.42 -17.11 -0.29
N TYR A 153 3.52 -16.93 1.03
CA TYR A 153 4.80 -16.80 1.70
C TYR A 153 5.58 -18.12 1.64
N PRO A 154 6.88 -18.11 1.25
CA PRO A 154 7.74 -16.95 1.01
C PRO A 154 7.63 -16.36 -0.42
N VAL A 155 7.41 -15.05 -0.53
CA VAL A 155 7.42 -14.29 -1.80
C VAL A 155 8.31 -13.06 -1.72
N GLU A 156 9.25 -12.91 -2.66
CA GLU A 156 10.28 -11.84 -2.60
C GLU A 156 9.84 -10.52 -3.23
N SER A 157 9.10 -10.59 -4.33
CA SER A 157 8.77 -9.43 -5.16
C SER A 157 7.34 -9.51 -5.66
N PHE A 158 6.63 -8.39 -5.53
CA PHE A 158 5.26 -8.21 -5.99
C PHE A 158 5.18 -7.68 -7.42
N ARG A 159 6.31 -7.44 -8.11
CA ARG A 159 6.27 -6.87 -9.46
C ARG A 159 5.38 -7.68 -10.39
N ASP A 160 5.66 -8.97 -10.49
CA ASP A 160 4.96 -9.84 -11.43
C ASP A 160 3.52 -10.10 -10.95
N LEU A 161 3.31 -10.22 -9.63
CA LEU A 161 1.98 -10.34 -9.02
C LEU A 161 1.08 -9.13 -9.26
N LEU A 162 1.60 -7.94 -9.48
CA LEU A 162 0.77 -6.75 -9.76
C LEU A 162 0.38 -6.63 -11.24
N GLU A 163 1.14 -7.26 -12.13
CA GLU A 163 0.95 -7.20 -13.58
C GLU A 163 0.29 -8.47 -14.14
N ASP A 164 0.28 -9.57 -13.37
CA ASP A 164 -0.33 -10.85 -13.75
C ASP A 164 -1.87 -10.83 -13.68
N GLU A 165 -2.51 -11.33 -14.75
CA GLU A 165 -3.96 -11.55 -14.85
C GLU A 165 -4.46 -12.60 -13.83
N ASN A 166 -3.62 -13.57 -13.48
CA ASN A 166 -3.94 -14.60 -12.50
C ASN A 166 -3.69 -14.16 -11.05
N SER A 167 -3.27 -12.91 -10.85
CA SER A 167 -3.00 -12.36 -9.53
C SER A 167 -4.19 -12.47 -8.60
N PHE A 168 -3.92 -12.74 -7.32
CA PHE A 168 -4.95 -12.75 -6.27
C PHE A 168 -5.68 -11.39 -6.16
N PHE A 169 -5.11 -10.29 -6.68
CA PHE A 169 -5.78 -9.01 -6.76
C PHE A 169 -7.02 -9.03 -7.68
N GLN A 170 -7.04 -9.90 -8.70
CA GLN A 170 -8.11 -10.03 -9.70
C GLN A 170 -9.11 -11.15 -9.34
N GLN A 171 -8.69 -12.11 -8.53
CA GLN A 171 -9.53 -13.24 -8.13
C GLN A 171 -10.71 -12.78 -7.26
N LYS A 172 -11.89 -13.38 -7.47
CA LYS A 172 -13.10 -13.11 -6.70
C LYS A 172 -13.05 -13.83 -5.34
N LEU A 173 -12.24 -13.29 -4.43
CA LEU A 173 -11.91 -13.88 -3.12
C LEU A 173 -12.99 -13.67 -2.06
N LEU A 174 -13.84 -12.66 -2.24
CA LEU A 174 -14.80 -12.18 -1.25
C LEU A 174 -16.24 -12.30 -1.77
N ASN A 175 -17.19 -12.44 -0.86
CA ASN A 175 -18.62 -12.36 -1.12
C ASN A 175 -19.29 -11.44 -0.08
N VAL A 176 -19.67 -10.25 -0.51
CA VAL A 176 -20.26 -9.20 0.34
C VAL A 176 -21.69 -8.94 -0.12
N GLU A 177 -22.68 -9.17 0.75
CA GLU A 177 -24.12 -9.05 0.42
C GLU A 177 -24.53 -9.86 -0.84
N GLY A 178 -23.88 -11.00 -1.09
CA GLY A 178 -24.14 -11.84 -2.28
C GLY A 178 -23.36 -11.43 -3.53
N VAL A 179 -22.61 -10.32 -3.49
CA VAL A 179 -21.76 -9.84 -4.57
C VAL A 179 -20.35 -10.43 -4.43
N LYS A 180 -19.91 -11.18 -5.45
CA LYS A 180 -18.53 -11.70 -5.51
C LYS A 180 -17.55 -10.58 -5.90
N LEU A 181 -16.57 -10.33 -5.05
CA LEU A 181 -15.62 -9.22 -5.17
C LEU A 181 -14.17 -9.70 -5.14
N SER A 182 -13.34 -9.03 -5.93
CA SER A 182 -11.88 -9.06 -5.89
C SER A 182 -11.34 -7.83 -5.16
N LEU A 183 -10.05 -7.84 -4.84
CA LEU A 183 -9.38 -6.66 -4.28
C LEU A 183 -9.38 -5.49 -5.28
N ASN A 184 -9.25 -5.78 -6.58
CA ASN A 184 -9.31 -4.77 -7.64
C ASN A 184 -10.71 -4.17 -7.80
N ASP A 185 -11.78 -4.92 -7.57
CA ASP A 185 -13.13 -4.33 -7.56
C ASP A 185 -13.26 -3.32 -6.40
N ILE A 186 -12.74 -3.66 -5.22
CA ILE A 186 -12.74 -2.72 -4.09
C ILE A 186 -11.89 -1.47 -4.40
N HIS A 187 -10.67 -1.66 -4.94
CA HIS A 187 -9.72 -0.56 -5.18
C HIS A 187 -10.12 0.31 -6.39
N TYR A 188 -10.55 -0.28 -7.51
CA TYR A 188 -10.70 0.42 -8.78
C TYR A 188 -12.14 0.66 -9.22
N ASP A 189 -13.14 0.09 -8.52
CA ASP A 189 -14.55 0.33 -8.79
C ASP A 189 -15.24 0.95 -7.56
N ILE A 190 -15.34 0.20 -6.46
CA ILE A 190 -16.11 0.62 -5.27
C ILE A 190 -15.55 1.88 -4.63
N ILE A 191 -14.27 1.91 -4.22
CA ILE A 191 -13.73 3.08 -3.51
C ILE A 191 -13.74 4.36 -4.36
N PRO A 192 -13.28 4.36 -5.63
CA PRO A 192 -13.31 5.57 -6.45
C PRO A 192 -14.72 6.07 -6.74
N ALA A 193 -15.69 5.18 -6.93
CA ALA A 193 -17.09 5.56 -7.16
C ALA A 193 -17.74 6.18 -5.91
N LEU A 194 -17.49 5.62 -4.73
CA LEU A 194 -18.06 6.11 -3.47
C LEU A 194 -17.35 7.37 -2.94
N TYR A 195 -16.06 7.55 -3.24
CA TYR A 195 -15.22 8.62 -2.70
C TYR A 195 -14.40 9.36 -3.78
N PRO A 196 -15.01 9.85 -4.88
CA PRO A 196 -14.28 10.36 -6.05
C PRO A 196 -13.42 11.59 -5.79
N LYS A 197 -13.74 12.37 -4.75
CA LYS A 197 -13.04 13.61 -4.37
C LYS A 197 -12.06 13.45 -3.21
N GLU A 198 -11.82 12.21 -2.76
CA GLU A 198 -11.04 11.93 -1.56
C GLU A 198 -9.75 11.16 -1.92
N PRO A 199 -8.71 11.80 -2.50
CA PRO A 199 -7.46 11.13 -2.84
C PRO A 199 -6.75 10.52 -1.62
N LEU A 200 -7.12 10.94 -0.41
CA LEU A 200 -6.58 10.36 0.83
C LEU A 200 -6.87 8.86 0.98
N VAL A 201 -7.92 8.33 0.35
CA VAL A 201 -8.28 6.90 0.45
C VAL A 201 -7.17 5.97 -0.05
N ILE A 202 -6.35 6.42 -1.00
CA ILE A 202 -5.24 5.62 -1.57
C ILE A 202 -4.19 5.27 -0.51
N TYR A 203 -4.06 6.08 0.55
CA TYR A 203 -3.13 5.80 1.65
C TYR A 203 -3.69 4.78 2.63
N GLY A 204 -4.95 4.38 2.50
CA GLY A 204 -5.56 3.31 3.28
C GLY A 204 -5.33 1.91 2.71
N LEU A 205 -4.97 1.82 1.42
CA LEU A 205 -4.91 0.58 0.64
C LEU A 205 -3.51 -0.01 0.66
N TYR A 206 -3.30 -0.97 1.56
CA TYR A 206 -2.02 -1.66 1.70
C TYR A 206 -1.75 -2.63 0.54
N GLN A 207 -0.55 -2.59 -0.04
CA GLN A 207 -0.23 -3.39 -1.24
C GLN A 207 0.71 -4.58 -0.96
N GLY A 208 1.24 -4.72 0.25
CA GLY A 208 2.19 -5.81 0.57
C GLY A 208 3.66 -5.51 0.33
N TYR A 209 4.00 -4.46 -0.44
CA TYR A 209 5.38 -4.14 -0.83
C TYR A 209 5.91 -2.84 -0.21
N LYS A 210 7.23 -2.72 -0.03
CA LYS A 210 7.87 -1.60 0.68
C LYS A 210 7.53 -0.24 0.09
N GLY A 211 7.47 -0.13 -1.25
CA GLY A 211 7.18 1.11 -1.97
C GLY A 211 5.73 1.61 -1.93
N SER A 212 4.81 0.97 -1.21
CA SER A 212 3.42 1.44 -1.02
C SER A 212 3.25 2.13 0.35
N PRO A 213 2.12 2.83 0.60
CA PRO A 213 1.80 3.35 1.93
C PRO A 213 1.81 2.25 3.01
N ASN A 214 2.08 2.66 4.25
CA ASN A 214 2.20 1.75 5.38
C ASN A 214 0.84 1.20 5.81
N ILE A 215 0.80 -0.05 6.25
CA ILE A 215 -0.34 -0.57 7.00
C ILE A 215 -0.42 0.04 8.41
N ARG A 216 -1.61 0.27 8.97
CA ARG A 216 -1.74 0.85 10.31
C ARG A 216 -1.62 -0.23 11.39
N LYS A 217 -1.18 0.18 12.60
CA LYS A 217 -1.17 -0.67 13.80
C LYS A 217 -2.55 -0.88 14.44
N LYS A 218 -3.55 -0.15 13.95
CA LYS A 218 -4.93 -0.18 14.40
C LYS A 218 -5.84 -0.11 13.18
N ALA A 219 -6.99 -0.75 13.27
CA ALA A 219 -8.04 -0.73 12.27
C ALA A 219 -8.59 0.69 12.06
N TYR A 220 -9.10 0.92 10.85
CA TYR A 220 -9.89 2.10 10.57
C TYR A 220 -11.26 1.99 11.24
N THR A 221 -11.79 3.10 11.73
CA THR A 221 -13.17 3.22 12.23
C THR A 221 -13.77 4.50 11.67
N GLY A 222 -15.10 4.62 11.66
CA GLY A 222 -15.74 5.85 11.19
C GLY A 222 -15.24 7.12 11.88
N LYS A 223 -14.87 7.02 13.18
CA LYS A 223 -14.34 8.15 13.95
C LYS A 223 -12.89 8.52 13.60
N ASN A 224 -12.10 7.61 13.04
CA ASN A 224 -10.65 7.79 12.89
C ASN A 224 -10.14 7.76 11.45
N VAL A 225 -10.96 7.35 10.48
CA VAL A 225 -10.51 6.97 9.14
C VAL A 225 -9.74 8.08 8.44
N PHE A 226 -10.33 9.26 8.26
CA PHE A 226 -9.68 10.38 7.58
C PHE A 226 -8.46 10.92 8.32
N LYS A 227 -8.49 10.95 9.66
CA LYS A 227 -7.32 11.33 10.47
C LYS A 227 -6.14 10.38 10.22
N ASN A 228 -6.42 9.08 10.20
CA ASN A 228 -5.40 8.07 9.95
C ASN A 228 -4.91 8.06 8.50
N LEU A 229 -5.79 8.26 7.52
CA LEU A 229 -5.42 8.40 6.12
C LEU A 229 -4.50 9.61 5.90
N LYS A 230 -4.84 10.76 6.50
CA LYS A 230 -4.01 11.97 6.47
C LYS A 230 -2.63 11.75 7.09
N ASP A 231 -2.53 11.12 8.26
CA ASP A 231 -1.24 10.81 8.88
C ASP A 231 -0.39 9.87 8.00
N ASN A 232 -1.03 8.89 7.34
CA ASN A 232 -0.34 7.98 6.44
C ASN A 232 0.08 8.66 5.13
N ALA A 233 -0.71 9.61 4.63
CA ALA A 233 -0.34 10.47 3.50
C ALA A 233 0.90 11.30 3.80
N GLN A 234 0.92 11.98 4.96
CA GLN A 234 2.06 12.75 5.42
C GLN A 234 3.30 11.87 5.59
N GLU A 235 3.17 10.66 6.15
CA GLU A 235 4.30 9.75 6.29
C GLU A 235 4.84 9.31 4.92
N PHE A 236 3.97 8.88 4.00
CA PHE A 236 4.39 8.37 2.71
C PHE A 236 5.00 9.46 1.82
N ILE A 237 4.34 10.62 1.69
CA ILE A 237 4.79 11.74 0.84
C ILE A 237 6.18 12.21 1.22
N ASN A 238 6.45 12.32 2.52
CA ASN A 238 7.73 12.83 3.03
C ASN A 238 8.84 11.77 3.04
N SER A 239 8.53 10.53 2.66
CA SER A 239 9.51 9.43 2.58
C SER A 239 10.18 9.32 1.21
N ASN A 240 11.35 8.67 1.14
CA ASN A 240 12.00 8.33 -0.14
C ASN A 240 11.18 7.35 -0.99
N ARG A 241 10.15 6.70 -0.43
CA ARG A 241 9.18 5.88 -1.18
C ARG A 241 8.14 6.73 -1.91
N GLY A 242 7.75 7.86 -1.33
CA GLY A 242 6.74 8.76 -1.92
C GLY A 242 7.36 9.76 -2.89
N THR A 243 8.47 10.38 -2.50
CA THR A 243 9.13 11.45 -3.26
C THR A 243 10.66 11.31 -3.18
N GLN A 244 11.37 11.60 -4.28
CA GLN A 244 12.83 11.68 -4.33
C GLN A 244 13.28 12.89 -5.15
N PHE A 245 14.34 13.54 -4.67
CA PHE A 245 14.89 14.78 -5.23
C PHE A 245 16.29 14.59 -5.84
N ASN A 246 16.67 13.34 -6.13
CA ASN A 246 17.95 12.93 -6.72
C ASN A 246 17.88 12.85 -8.26
N GLY A 247 16.95 13.58 -8.88
CA GLY A 247 16.69 13.56 -10.33
C GLY A 247 17.48 14.63 -11.10
N SER A 248 17.19 14.74 -12.39
CA SER A 248 17.65 15.85 -13.23
C SER A 248 17.15 17.19 -12.70
N SER A 249 17.86 18.27 -13.02
CA SER A 249 17.41 19.64 -12.69
C SER A 249 15.96 19.83 -13.12
N ASN A 250 15.12 20.35 -12.21
CA ASN A 250 13.71 20.69 -12.44
C ASN A 250 12.72 19.51 -12.47
N THR A 251 13.07 18.34 -11.92
CA THR A 251 12.16 17.18 -11.81
C THR A 251 12.08 16.62 -10.40
N VAL A 252 10.87 16.29 -9.95
CA VAL A 252 10.65 15.46 -8.76
C VAL A 252 10.30 14.05 -9.18
N ARG A 253 11.01 13.08 -8.62
CA ARG A 253 10.69 11.67 -8.82
C ARG A 253 9.65 11.25 -7.79
N VAL A 254 8.55 10.66 -8.24
CA VAL A 254 7.44 10.24 -7.38
C VAL A 254 7.15 8.75 -7.52
N SER A 255 6.48 8.19 -6.53
CA SER A 255 6.11 6.77 -6.49
C SER A 255 5.29 6.35 -7.71
N LYS A 256 5.61 5.17 -8.26
CA LYS A 256 4.72 4.46 -9.20
C LYS A 256 3.34 4.15 -8.58
N TYR A 257 3.22 4.18 -7.25
CA TYR A 257 1.94 4.04 -6.58
C TYR A 257 0.95 5.15 -6.99
N TYR A 258 1.41 6.38 -7.25
CA TYR A 258 0.54 7.44 -7.73
C TYR A 258 0.02 7.17 -9.13
N GLN A 259 0.86 6.66 -10.03
CA GLN A 259 0.44 6.28 -11.38
C GLN A 259 -0.66 5.20 -11.35
N ARG A 260 -0.57 4.23 -10.43
CA ARG A 260 -1.61 3.22 -10.22
C ARG A 260 -2.91 3.78 -9.64
N ASN A 261 -2.90 5.01 -9.13
CA ASN A 261 -4.05 5.69 -8.54
C ASN A 261 -4.44 6.96 -9.32
N ALA A 262 -4.09 7.04 -10.61
CA ALA A 262 -4.31 8.23 -11.44
C ALA A 262 -5.79 8.62 -11.57
N MET A 263 -6.74 7.71 -11.32
CA MET A 263 -8.18 8.01 -11.32
C MET A 263 -8.59 9.10 -10.33
N PHE A 264 -7.81 9.34 -9.28
CA PHE A 264 -8.05 10.43 -8.31
C PHE A 264 -7.40 11.78 -8.71
N PHE A 265 -6.66 11.80 -9.83
CA PHE A 265 -5.91 12.97 -10.31
C PHE A 265 -6.16 13.17 -11.82
N PRO A 266 -7.34 13.72 -12.21
CA PRO A 266 -7.70 13.95 -13.61
C PRO A 266 -6.62 14.69 -14.43
N ASP A 267 -6.07 15.79 -13.89
CA ASP A 267 -4.81 16.36 -14.36
C ASP A 267 -3.68 15.80 -13.50
N PHE A 268 -3.11 14.68 -13.96
CA PHE A 268 -2.17 13.92 -13.16
C PHE A 268 -0.94 14.73 -12.70
N GLN A 269 -0.49 15.74 -13.45
CA GLN A 269 0.66 16.54 -13.03
C GLN A 269 0.25 17.59 -12.00
N GLU A 270 -0.76 18.41 -12.32
CA GLU A 270 -1.16 19.52 -11.46
C GLU A 270 -1.87 19.05 -10.18
N ASP A 271 -2.83 18.12 -10.30
CA ASP A 271 -3.61 17.62 -9.16
C ASP A 271 -2.71 16.87 -8.18
N LEU A 272 -1.81 16.02 -8.70
CA LEU A 272 -0.86 15.31 -7.85
C LEU A 272 0.12 16.28 -7.19
N LYS A 273 0.65 17.26 -7.92
CA LYS A 273 1.58 18.26 -7.35
C LYS A 273 0.92 19.04 -6.22
N SER A 274 -0.32 19.50 -6.42
CA SER A 274 -1.13 20.19 -5.41
C SER A 274 -1.36 19.33 -4.17
N HIS A 275 -1.76 18.06 -4.38
CA HIS A 275 -1.96 17.09 -3.32
C HIS A 275 -0.68 16.83 -2.52
N LEU A 276 0.45 16.64 -3.18
CA LEU A 276 1.74 16.44 -2.51
C LEU A 276 2.14 17.66 -1.68
N ILE A 277 2.02 18.88 -2.22
CA ILE A 277 2.34 20.13 -1.52
C ILE A 277 1.50 20.30 -0.24
N THR A 278 0.22 19.92 -0.31
CA THR A 278 -0.73 20.04 0.80
C THR A 278 -0.30 19.22 2.03
N TYR A 279 0.21 18.00 1.82
CA TYR A 279 0.58 17.08 2.91
C TYR A 279 2.09 16.94 3.12
N ALA A 280 2.92 17.60 2.32
CA ALA A 280 4.36 17.64 2.49
C ALA A 280 4.78 18.49 3.70
N ASP A 281 5.89 18.08 4.32
CA ASP A 281 6.62 18.88 5.31
C ASP A 281 7.36 20.06 4.63
N PRO A 282 7.90 21.04 5.37
CA PRO A 282 8.51 22.22 4.77
C PRO A 282 9.66 21.90 3.79
N TYR A 283 10.47 20.87 4.07
CA TYR A 283 11.58 20.47 3.21
C TYR A 283 11.06 19.87 1.90
N THR A 284 10.18 18.89 1.98
CA THR A 284 9.59 18.19 0.84
C THR A 284 8.76 19.16 -0.01
N ARG A 285 7.98 20.03 0.63
CA ARG A 285 7.15 21.04 -0.03
C ARG A 285 8.01 22.02 -0.83
N SER A 286 9.08 22.53 -0.23
CA SER A 286 10.00 23.44 -0.92
C SER A 286 10.58 22.76 -2.16
N ASN A 287 11.09 21.54 -2.04
CA ASN A 287 11.63 20.83 -3.20
C ASN A 287 10.57 20.58 -4.28
N ILE A 288 9.32 20.26 -3.93
CA ILE A 288 8.26 20.07 -4.94
C ILE A 288 7.89 21.38 -5.63
N ALA A 289 7.79 22.49 -4.89
CA ALA A 289 7.42 23.78 -5.45
C ALA A 289 8.47 24.34 -6.43
N HIS A 290 9.76 24.06 -6.23
CA HIS A 290 10.85 24.52 -7.09
C HIS A 290 11.04 23.70 -8.37
N ASN A 291 10.32 22.60 -8.54
CA ASN A 291 10.46 21.72 -9.69
C ASN A 291 9.16 21.72 -10.50
N ASP A 292 9.28 21.75 -11.82
CA ASP A 292 8.12 21.89 -12.70
C ASP A 292 7.40 20.55 -12.93
N ALA A 293 8.15 19.46 -13.12
CA ALA A 293 7.60 18.19 -13.56
C ALA A 293 7.72 17.04 -12.55
N LEU A 294 6.70 16.17 -12.50
CA LEU A 294 6.69 14.92 -11.74
C LEU A 294 6.99 13.72 -12.64
N VAL A 295 7.97 12.90 -12.23
CA VAL A 295 8.36 11.67 -12.94
C VAL A 295 8.07 10.44 -12.08
N THR A 296 7.18 9.56 -12.55
CA THR A 296 6.69 8.37 -11.83
C THR A 296 7.63 7.15 -11.97
N ASN A 297 8.80 7.20 -11.35
CA ASN A 297 9.79 6.12 -11.45
C ASN A 297 10.35 5.60 -10.11
N VAL A 298 9.88 6.12 -8.97
CA VAL A 298 10.24 5.57 -7.65
C VAL A 298 9.44 4.29 -7.43
N LYS A 299 10.13 3.17 -7.17
CA LYS A 299 9.49 1.87 -6.97
C LYS A 299 10.35 0.98 -6.07
N ASN A 300 9.70 0.27 -5.15
CA ASN A 300 10.30 -0.84 -4.43
C ASN A 300 9.24 -1.92 -4.23
N PHE A 301 9.18 -2.88 -5.16
CA PHE A 301 8.18 -3.95 -5.16
C PHE A 301 8.55 -5.13 -4.25
N ARG A 302 9.62 -5.01 -3.44
CA ARG A 302 9.96 -6.05 -2.47
C ARG A 302 8.90 -6.15 -1.40
N ILE A 303 8.63 -7.36 -0.95
CA ILE A 303 7.74 -7.60 0.18
C ILE A 303 8.12 -6.73 1.39
N ALA A 304 7.12 -6.21 2.09
CA ALA A 304 7.29 -5.44 3.33
C ALA A 304 7.30 -6.37 4.55
N ASP A 305 8.20 -7.36 4.57
CA ASP A 305 8.36 -8.34 5.64
C ASP A 305 9.56 -8.04 6.57
N ILE A 306 9.67 -8.78 7.68
CA ILE A 306 10.76 -8.55 8.64
C ILE A 306 12.08 -9.13 8.12
N TYR A 307 12.06 -10.30 7.49
CA TYR A 307 13.29 -11.02 7.18
C TYR A 307 13.85 -10.66 5.81
N GLY A 308 13.03 -10.14 4.89
CA GLY A 308 13.33 -10.20 3.48
C GLY A 308 13.39 -11.68 3.10
N THR A 309 12.35 -12.24 2.51
CA THR A 309 12.47 -13.56 1.88
C THR A 309 13.66 -13.52 0.91
N TYR A 310 14.74 -14.20 1.27
CA TYR A 310 15.94 -14.34 0.45
C TYR A 310 16.09 -15.83 0.12
N ARG A 311 16.22 -16.14 -1.18
CA ARG A 311 16.80 -17.41 -1.60
C ARG A 311 18.26 -17.46 -1.16
N ASN A 312 18.57 -18.28 -0.15
CA ASN A 312 19.92 -18.80 0.02
C ASN A 312 20.27 -19.52 -1.29
N HIS A 313 21.20 -18.97 -2.08
CA HIS A 313 21.89 -19.79 -3.07
C HIS A 313 22.87 -20.66 -2.28
N GLU A 314 22.36 -21.77 -1.73
CA GLU A 314 23.16 -22.78 -1.06
C GLU A 314 24.02 -23.51 -2.10
N GLY A 315 25.13 -22.89 -2.47
CA GLY A 315 26.33 -23.64 -2.80
C GLY A 315 26.87 -24.20 -1.50
N SER A 316 26.91 -25.53 -1.39
CA SER A 316 27.43 -26.30 -0.26
C SER A 316 28.70 -25.71 0.34
N VAL A 317 28.57 -24.97 1.45
CA VAL A 317 29.62 -24.81 2.46
C VAL A 317 28.91 -24.68 3.81
N ALA A 318 29.08 -25.69 4.66
CA ALA A 318 28.67 -25.63 6.06
C ALA A 318 29.38 -24.45 6.73
N THR A 319 28.63 -23.41 7.07
CA THR A 319 29.09 -22.37 7.99
C THR A 319 28.04 -22.13 9.04
N SER A 320 28.47 -22.34 10.27
CA SER A 320 27.76 -22.10 11.52
C SER A 320 27.11 -20.71 11.50
N ALA A 321 25.82 -20.66 11.84
CA ALA A 321 25.13 -19.51 12.40
C ALA A 321 25.59 -18.10 11.95
N THR A 322 24.80 -17.49 11.07
CA THR A 322 24.43 -16.06 11.12
C THR A 322 25.58 -15.03 11.20
N GLN A 323 25.99 -14.54 10.03
CA GLN A 323 26.58 -13.20 9.93
C GLN A 323 26.01 -12.46 8.72
N HIS A 324 25.04 -11.57 8.93
CA HIS A 324 24.65 -10.55 7.96
C HIS A 324 24.50 -9.21 8.70
N ARG A 325 25.28 -8.21 8.28
CA ARG A 325 25.27 -6.84 8.78
C ARG A 325 24.86 -5.90 7.65
N SER A 326 23.66 -5.34 7.72
CA SER A 326 23.31 -4.04 7.11
C SER A 326 22.24 -3.33 7.96
N ASP A 327 22.37 -2.01 8.05
CA ASP A 327 21.99 -1.11 9.15
C ASP A 327 20.50 -0.89 9.49
N LYS A 328 20.00 -1.75 10.38
CA LYS A 328 19.95 -1.46 11.84
C LYS A 328 20.93 -2.46 12.47
N SER A 329 21.53 -2.20 13.63
CA SER A 329 22.42 -3.22 14.25
C SER A 329 21.70 -4.56 14.20
N TYR A 330 22.29 -5.63 13.65
CA TYR A 330 21.62 -6.94 13.56
C TYR A 330 21.01 -7.34 14.92
N ALA A 331 21.63 -6.91 16.02
CA ALA A 331 21.08 -7.01 17.37
C ALA A 331 19.77 -6.22 17.58
N GLN A 332 19.60 -5.02 17.01
CA GLN A 332 18.33 -4.29 16.96
C GLN A 332 17.27 -4.98 16.10
N LEU A 333 17.61 -5.53 14.94
CA LEU A 333 16.65 -6.31 14.13
C LEU A 333 16.26 -7.60 14.83
N LEU A 334 17.21 -8.31 15.45
CA LEU A 334 16.94 -9.47 16.30
C LEU A 334 16.10 -9.08 17.52
N LYS A 335 16.38 -7.95 18.17
CA LYS A 335 15.58 -7.44 19.29
C LYS A 335 14.17 -7.08 18.82
N MET A 336 14.03 -6.45 17.66
CA MET A 336 12.73 -6.14 17.05
C MET A 336 12.00 -7.42 16.65
N ARG A 337 12.69 -8.41 16.08
CA ARG A 337 12.19 -9.75 15.79
C ARG A 337 11.69 -10.42 17.06
N GLU A 338 12.48 -10.41 18.13
CA GLU A 338 12.10 -11.05 19.38
C GLU A 338 10.92 -10.34 20.05
N LEU A 339 10.89 -9.01 19.97
CA LEU A 339 9.70 -8.23 20.37
C LEU A 339 8.47 -8.60 19.53
N MET A 340 8.61 -8.77 18.22
CA MET A 340 7.50 -9.19 17.34
C MET A 340 7.08 -10.64 17.63
N ARG A 341 8.03 -11.54 17.90
CA ARG A 341 7.75 -12.90 18.34
C ARG A 341 6.98 -12.91 19.65
N ILE A 342 7.39 -12.15 20.66
CA ILE A 342 6.70 -12.02 21.95
C ILE A 342 5.30 -11.45 21.75
N ARG A 343 5.14 -10.36 20.99
CA ARG A 343 3.82 -9.78 20.68
C ARG A 343 2.90 -10.78 20.00
N ALA A 344 3.43 -11.56 19.06
CA ALA A 344 2.66 -12.55 18.36
C ALA A 344 2.38 -13.79 19.22
N ILE A 345 3.21 -14.16 20.20
CA ILE A 345 2.88 -15.21 21.18
C ILE A 345 1.70 -14.76 22.06
N ASN A 346 1.65 -13.47 22.43
CA ASN A 346 0.53 -12.89 23.16
C ASN A 346 -0.74 -12.70 22.29
N PHE A 347 -0.67 -13.02 20.99
CA PHE A 347 -1.85 -13.07 20.10
C PHE A 347 -2.55 -14.44 20.27
N GLY A 348 -3.50 -14.48 21.21
CA GLY A 348 -4.24 -15.69 21.57
C GLY A 348 -5.59 -15.44 22.25
N GLY A 349 -6.15 -14.23 22.14
CA GLY A 349 -7.49 -13.94 22.66
C GLY A 349 -8.58 -14.48 21.73
N GLU A 350 -9.48 -15.30 22.27
CA GLU A 350 -10.75 -15.68 21.64
C GLU A 350 -11.67 -14.46 21.61
N GLY A 351 -11.53 -13.59 20.61
CA GLY A 351 -12.44 -12.47 20.37
C GLY A 351 -13.05 -12.59 18.98
N ASN A 352 -14.28 -12.08 18.82
CA ASN A 352 -14.98 -11.97 17.54
C ASN A 352 -15.11 -10.49 17.15
N VAL A 353 -15.13 -10.17 15.86
CA VAL A 353 -15.57 -8.84 15.39
C VAL A 353 -17.09 -8.75 15.54
N THR A 354 -17.57 -7.83 16.36
CA THR A 354 -19.02 -7.66 16.64
C THR A 354 -19.51 -6.30 16.14
N VAL A 355 -20.84 -6.16 16.03
CA VAL A 355 -21.48 -4.85 15.80
C VAL A 355 -22.32 -4.54 17.03
N THR A 356 -22.23 -3.32 17.52
CA THR A 356 -23.01 -2.82 18.66
C THR A 356 -23.81 -1.61 18.23
N ASP A 357 -25.08 -1.56 18.64
CA ASP A 357 -25.90 -0.36 18.51
C ASP A 357 -25.30 0.78 19.36
N LEU A 358 -25.41 2.00 18.86
CA LEU A 358 -25.08 3.19 19.63
C LEU A 358 -26.29 3.56 20.48
N GLU A 359 -26.09 3.83 21.77
CA GLU A 359 -27.13 4.38 22.63
C GLU A 359 -27.70 5.66 22.00
N SER A 360 -29.02 5.73 21.87
CA SER A 360 -29.69 6.95 21.41
C SER A 360 -29.32 8.09 22.35
N PRO A 361 -28.99 9.30 21.86
CA PRO A 361 -28.94 10.45 22.74
C PRO A 361 -30.31 10.56 23.40
N GLU A 362 -30.36 10.42 24.72
CA GLU A 362 -31.58 10.62 25.49
C GLU A 362 -32.23 11.91 25.00
N GLU A 363 -33.49 11.82 24.55
CA GLU A 363 -34.32 12.99 24.42
C GLU A 363 -34.35 13.62 25.81
N SER A 364 -33.61 14.72 25.97
CA SER A 364 -33.71 15.58 27.13
C SER A 364 -35.14 16.14 27.12
N ASN A 365 -36.04 15.41 27.78
CA ASN A 365 -37.34 15.91 28.18
C ASN A 365 -37.08 16.95 29.27
N ASP A 366 -36.97 18.21 28.85
CA ASP A 366 -37.22 19.39 29.68
C ASP A 366 -38.27 20.27 29.00
#